data_AF-F3GQ87-F1
#
_entry.id   AF-F3GQ87-F1
#
_cell.length_a   1.000
_cell.length_b   1.000
_cell.length_c   1.000
_cell.angle_alpha   90.00
_cell.angle_beta   90.00
_cell.angle_gamma   90.00
#
_symmetry.space_group_name_H-M   'P 1'
#
loop_
_entity.id
_entity.type
_entity.pdbx_description
1 polymer ?
#
loop_
_entity_poly.entity_id
_entity_poly.type
_entity_poly.pdbx_seq_one_letter_code
_entity_poly.pdbx_strand_id
1 'polypeptide(L)' 'DGIHQDAVKREFVGSMLQMAKASRATVIAEGIELPEELATLKEMGVNLVQGYLL' A
#
# COMPACT_ATOMS: atom_id res chain seq x y z
N ASP A 1 3.70 8.98 -10.97
CA ASP A 1 2.80 7.83 -11.11
C ASP A 1 2.45 7.21 -9.76
N GLY A 2 1.16 6.95 -9.57
CA GLY A 2 0.61 6.29 -8.39
C GLY A 2 0.86 4.77 -8.42
N ILE A 3 0.72 4.11 -7.28
CA ILE A 3 0.99 2.67 -7.13
C ILE A 3 0.10 1.79 -8.04
N HIS A 4 -1.05 2.30 -8.47
CA HIS A 4 -1.97 1.63 -9.38
C HIS A 4 -1.43 1.51 -10.81
N GLN A 5 -0.46 2.34 -11.22
CA GLN A 5 0.13 2.32 -12.57
C GLN A 5 1.54 1.74 -12.60
N ASP A 6 2.25 1.77 -11.48
CA ASP A 6 3.67 1.42 -11.42
C ASP A 6 3.90 0.02 -10.81
N ALA A 7 4.28 -0.94 -11.66
CA ALA A 7 4.57 -2.30 -11.24
C ALA A 7 5.83 -2.41 -10.36
N VAL A 8 6.84 -1.56 -10.58
CA VAL A 8 8.06 -1.55 -9.77
C VAL A 8 7.75 -1.07 -8.35
N LYS A 9 6.92 -0.02 -8.24
CA LYS A 9 6.44 0.47 -6.94
C LYS A 9 5.63 -0.59 -6.19
N ARG A 10 4.80 -1.37 -6.89
CA ARG A 10 4.06 -2.51 -6.28
C ARG A 10 5.00 -3.58 -5.73
N GLU A 11 6.01 -4.00 -6.49
CA GLU A 11 6.99 -4.99 -6.02
C GLU A 11 7.77 -4.50 -4.78
N PHE A 12 8.16 -3.23 -4.79
CA PHE A 12 8.85 -2.61 -3.66
C PHE A 12 7.97 -2.59 -2.40
N VAL A 13 6.74 -2.11 -2.51
CA VAL A 13 5.78 -2.10 -1.40
C VAL A 13 5.45 -3.52 -0.95
N GLY A 14 5.29 -4.47 -1.87
CA GLY A 14 5.09 -5.89 -1.56
C GLY A 14 6.22 -6.47 -0.71
N SER A 15 7.48 -6.16 -1.05
CA SER A 15 8.65 -6.57 -0.28
C SER A 15 8.65 -5.98 1.14
N MET A 16 8.27 -4.71 1.29
CA MET A 16 8.11 -4.07 2.59
C MET A 16 7.02 -4.74 3.44
N LEU A 17 5.89 -5.11 2.84
CA LEU A 17 4.81 -5.81 3.53
C LEU A 17 5.25 -7.20 4.02
N GLN A 18 6.04 -7.93 3.24
CA GLN A 18 6.61 -9.21 3.68
C GLN A 18 7.56 -9.01 4.87
N MET A 19 8.41 -7.99 4.83
CA MET A 19 9.31 -7.68 5.94
C MET A 19 8.53 -7.28 7.21
N ALA A 20 7.50 -6.46 7.07
CA ALA A 20 6.64 -6.06 8.18
C ALA A 20 5.90 -7.26 8.80
N LYS A 21 5.41 -8.18 7.96
CA LYS A 21 4.79 -9.42 8.42
C LYS A 21 5.78 -10.27 9.22
N ALA A 22 7.01 -10.43 8.73
CA ALA A 22 8.07 -11.18 9.41
C ALA A 22 8.45 -10.53 10.76
N SER A 23 8.44 -9.20 10.84
CA SER A 23 8.75 -8.45 12.06
C SER A 23 7.55 -8.28 13.01
N ARG A 24 6.36 -8.76 12.62
CA ARG A 24 5.09 -8.52 13.32
C ARG A 24 4.78 -7.01 13.49
N ALA A 25 5.26 -6.21 12.55
CA ALA A 25 4.94 -4.78 12.50
C ALA A 25 3.57 -4.56 11.86
N THR A 26 2.88 -3.54 12.34
CA THR A 26 1.68 -3.01 11.69
C THR A 26 2.09 -1.96 10.67
N VAL A 27 1.49 -2.01 9.47
CA VAL A 27 1.77 -1.07 8.39
C VAL A 27 0.55 -0.20 8.14
N ILE A 28 0.77 1.11 8.02
CA ILE A 28 -0.20 2.08 7.54
C ILE A 28 0.31 2.65 6.22
N ALA A 29 -0.55 2.69 5.20
CA ALA A 29 -0.27 3.41 3.96
C ALA A 29 -0.90 4.81 4.03
N GLU A 30 -0.05 5.83 3.99
CA GLU A 30 -0.46 7.24 4.05
C GLU A 30 -0.41 7.90 2.67
N GLY A 31 -1.14 9.01 2.52
CA GLY A 31 -1.11 9.83 1.31
C GLY A 31 -1.94 9.26 0.16
N ILE A 32 -3.03 8.55 0.45
CA ILE A 32 -3.91 8.02 -0.58
C ILE A 32 -4.79 9.14 -1.16
N GLU A 33 -4.64 9.41 -2.45
CA GLU A 33 -5.34 10.50 -3.15
C GLU A 33 -6.39 9.97 -4.13
N LEU A 34 -6.18 8.77 -4.69
CA LEU A 34 -7.03 8.20 -5.73
C LEU A 34 -7.67 6.85 -5.32
N PRO A 35 -8.93 6.58 -5.71
CA PRO A 35 -9.61 5.31 -5.43
C PRO A 35 -8.85 4.08 -5.95
N GLU A 36 -8.17 4.21 -7.08
CA GLU A 36 -7.38 3.14 -7.69
C GLU A 36 -6.15 2.78 -6.83
N GLU A 37 -5.57 3.76 -6.14
CA GLU A 37 -4.47 3.52 -5.19
C GLU A 37 -4.97 2.77 -3.97
N LEU A 38 -6.13 3.16 -3.43
CA LEU A 38 -6.78 2.46 -2.33
C LEU A 38 -7.12 1.01 -2.71
N ALA A 39 -7.70 0.79 -3.90
CA ALA A 39 -8.02 -0.54 -4.39
C ALA A 39 -6.76 -1.41 -4.52
N THR A 40 -5.70 -0.86 -5.13
CA THR A 40 -4.41 -1.54 -5.28
C THR A 40 -3.83 -1.94 -3.92
N LEU A 41 -3.81 -1.04 -2.94
CA LEU A 41 -3.27 -1.33 -1.61
C LEU A 41 -4.10 -2.37 -0.85
N LYS A 42 -5.42 -2.36 -0.99
CA LYS A 42 -6.31 -3.38 -0.43
C LYS A 42 -6.03 -4.76 -1.03
N GLU A 43 -5.86 -4.86 -2.35
CA GLU A 43 -5.50 -6.10 -3.03
C GLU A 43 -4.12 -6.62 -2.59
N MET A 44 -3.19 -5.70 -2.29
CA MET A 44 -1.87 -6.04 -1.74
C MET A 44 -1.89 -6.44 -0.26
N GLY A 45 -3.05 -6.39 0.41
CA GLY A 45 -3.22 -6.82 1.80
C GLY A 45 -2.89 -5.74 2.84
N VAL A 46 -2.88 -4.46 2.46
CA VAL A 46 -2.74 -3.34 3.39
C VAL A 46 -4.07 -3.09 4.09
N ASN A 47 -4.06 -3.21 5.43
CA ASN A 47 -5.28 -3.13 6.24
C ASN A 47 -5.53 -1.75 6.85
N LEU A 48 -4.50 -0.90 6.95
CA LEU A 48 -4.62 0.46 7.50
C LEU A 48 -4.19 1.47 6.44
N VAL A 49 -5.05 2.45 6.20
CA VAL A 49 -4.86 3.47 5.18
C VAL A 49 -5.29 4.83 5.71
N GLN A 50 -4.61 5.89 5.27
CA GLN A 50 -4.98 7.28 5.54
C GLN A 50 -4.72 8.10 4.28
N GLY A 51 -5.64 9.00 3.93
CA GLY A 51 -5.45 9.88 2.78
C GLY A 51 -6.57 10.91 2.68
N TYR A 52 -6.38 11.91 1.82
CA TYR A 52 -7.37 12.96 1.55
C TYR A 52 -8.70 12.39 1.00
N LEU A 53 -8.63 11.20 0.39
CA LEU A 53 -9.78 10.49 -0.15
C LEU A 53 -10.73 9.91 0.93
N LEU A 54 -10.30 9.82 2.21
CA LEU A 54 -11.02 9.14 3.30
C LEU A 54 -11.43 10.09 4.43
#